data_AF-B0VFX9-F1
#
_entry.id   AF-B0VFX9-F1
#
_cell.length_a   1.000
_cell.length_b   1.000
_cell.length_c   1.000
_cell.angle_alpha   90.00
_cell.angle_beta   90.00
_cell.angle_gamma   90.00
#
_symmetry.space_group_name_H-M   'P 1'
#
loop_
_entity.id
_entity.type
_entity.pdbx_description
1 polymer ?
#
loop_
_entity_poly.entity_id
_entity_poly.type
_entity_poly.pdbx_seq_one_letter_code
_entity_poly.pdbx_strand_id
1 'polypeptide(L)'
;MAIKKKILIDKETKMKKYLFLVLILLPVILLGQAGYGEISIPGDPMWEEETETTEGTHWGMGGAVGAVTIDNQTYSQIRLQPELQVWKFGLGLDIDLIIDAEGKVRKEDWDEWQDYVNKILFLRFAQRNDPFYFKVGSIPDYTLGNGLIFNHYSNMTLYPQVKNVGGYVGINTHLSGLGFEAYTHNLHKNEILAGRVHFQPLAVTNIPLLEKLRVGVNVGIDRDQYGKYEDKDGDNIPDVYDKFPKDKNRYLDTDNDGIADNDDIDINGNNILDHPSVNPYVDVHFPGIEDLGYDLDMDVTPDSAAVYTEKDEVLVYSLDYQLPLIESERFNLIHYGEIAKIDGYGTGMIFPGFSSKFFIFDARLEFRNFGDQFLPGYFDRQYDQQRAQVRHIISDGNGNQIWYLTTKEETLKDVESSLGWFGYLRANLFNIVYAKIAYQDMYGKHNFLGKSLWASVTVCPSIVPKLKEASVCYAQSNVNYINFKYPRNENANILGRLVYSISDNANLVGSYREYYTDINNDGKIKGKDEIIETFTFGVEFWF
;
A
#
# COMPACT_ATOMS: atom_id res chain seq x y z
N MET A 1 -53.32 41.73 -22.09
CA MET A 1 -52.24 41.10 -22.88
C MET A 1 -50.83 41.59 -22.51
N ALA A 2 -50.64 42.86 -22.10
CA ALA A 2 -49.33 43.42 -21.75
C ALA A 2 -48.68 42.89 -20.44
N ILE A 3 -49.48 42.48 -19.44
CA ILE A 3 -48.96 42.01 -18.14
C ILE A 3 -48.37 40.59 -18.23
N LYS A 4 -48.95 39.71 -19.07
CA LYS A 4 -48.42 38.36 -19.30
C LYS A 4 -47.06 38.37 -20.00
N LYS A 5 -46.83 39.33 -20.91
CA LYS A 5 -45.55 39.48 -21.64
C LYS A 5 -44.43 39.98 -20.73
N LYS A 6 -44.74 40.83 -19.74
CA LYS A 6 -43.74 41.37 -18.79
C LYS A 6 -43.25 40.33 -17.77
N ILE A 7 -44.12 39.40 -17.35
CA ILE A 7 -43.77 38.31 -16.42
C ILE A 7 -42.93 37.21 -17.09
N LEU A 8 -43.17 36.94 -18.38
CA LEU A 8 -42.38 35.97 -19.16
C LEU A 8 -40.96 36.48 -19.46
N ILE A 9 -40.82 37.76 -19.80
CA ILE A 9 -39.50 38.38 -20.06
C ILE A 9 -38.64 38.43 -18.78
N ASP A 10 -39.25 38.68 -17.61
CA ASP A 10 -38.51 38.74 -16.34
C ASP A 10 -38.06 37.35 -15.84
N LYS A 11 -38.80 36.28 -16.19
CA LYS A 11 -38.41 34.88 -15.92
C LYS A 11 -37.31 34.39 -16.85
N GLU A 12 -37.35 34.73 -18.14
CA GLU A 12 -36.26 34.40 -19.08
C GLU A 12 -34.96 35.14 -18.75
N THR A 13 -35.05 36.39 -18.30
CA THR A 13 -33.86 37.20 -17.96
C THR A 13 -33.24 36.74 -16.65
N LYS A 14 -34.05 36.31 -15.65
CA LYS A 14 -33.54 35.66 -14.43
C LYS A 14 -32.97 34.26 -14.68
N MET A 15 -33.61 33.41 -15.50
CA MET A 15 -33.06 32.10 -15.83
C MET A 15 -31.74 32.20 -16.59
N LYS A 16 -31.59 33.15 -17.52
CA LYS A 16 -30.30 33.37 -18.20
C LYS A 16 -29.20 33.84 -17.24
N LYS A 17 -29.52 34.61 -16.20
CA LYS A 17 -28.54 35.06 -15.19
C LYS A 17 -28.05 33.92 -14.28
N TYR A 18 -28.92 32.94 -13.95
CA TYR A 18 -28.51 31.72 -13.24
C TYR A 18 -27.84 30.71 -14.14
N LEU A 19 -28.26 30.59 -15.41
CA LEU A 19 -27.59 29.73 -16.39
C LEU A 19 -26.18 30.26 -16.72
N PHE A 20 -25.98 31.58 -16.72
CA PHE A 20 -24.66 32.20 -16.89
C PHE A 20 -23.78 32.05 -15.62
N LEU A 21 -24.37 31.98 -14.42
CA LEU A 21 -23.66 31.63 -13.18
C LEU A 21 -23.30 30.13 -13.11
N VAL A 22 -24.15 29.26 -13.66
CA VAL A 22 -23.89 27.81 -13.81
C VAL A 22 -22.91 27.53 -14.96
N LEU A 23 -22.88 28.35 -16.01
CA LEU A 23 -21.94 28.24 -17.14
C LEU A 23 -20.62 29.01 -16.91
N ILE A 24 -20.54 29.91 -15.93
CA ILE A 24 -19.28 30.50 -15.45
C ILE A 24 -18.66 29.69 -14.30
N LEU A 25 -19.42 28.77 -13.70
CA LEU A 25 -18.91 27.67 -12.85
C LEU A 25 -18.46 26.43 -13.67
N LEU A 26 -18.37 26.56 -15.00
CA LEU A 26 -17.89 25.54 -15.93
C LEU A 26 -16.87 26.20 -16.86
N PRO A 27 -15.67 26.48 -16.36
CA PRO A 27 -14.58 25.53 -16.58
C PRO A 27 -13.60 25.42 -15.40
N VAL A 28 -12.87 24.30 -15.37
CA VAL A 28 -11.78 23.96 -14.43
C VAL A 28 -12.28 23.37 -13.11
N ILE A 29 -12.34 22.03 -13.07
CA ILE A 29 -11.52 21.17 -12.20
C ILE A 29 -11.57 19.78 -12.83
N LEU A 30 -10.53 19.47 -13.59
CA LEU A 30 -10.04 18.11 -13.74
C LEU A 30 -9.20 17.81 -12.51
N LEU A 31 -9.21 16.54 -12.09
CA LEU A 31 -8.55 15.94 -10.93
C LEU A 31 -9.47 15.87 -9.70
N GLY A 32 -9.49 14.68 -9.10
CA GLY A 32 -10.61 14.16 -8.31
C GLY A 32 -11.14 12.82 -8.83
N GLN A 33 -10.44 12.14 -9.75
CA GLN A 33 -10.57 10.68 -9.78
C GLN A 33 -9.85 10.18 -8.53
N ALA A 34 -10.62 9.59 -7.63
CA ALA A 34 -10.16 8.69 -6.61
C ALA A 34 -9.37 7.54 -7.28
N GLY A 35 -8.09 7.79 -7.59
CA GLY A 35 -7.17 6.90 -8.28
C GLY A 35 -6.74 5.69 -7.45
N TYR A 36 -7.60 5.19 -6.57
CA TYR A 36 -7.29 4.10 -5.64
C TYR A 36 -7.20 2.71 -6.32
N GLY A 37 -7.25 2.66 -7.64
CA GLY A 37 -7.31 1.40 -8.42
C GLY A 37 -6.26 1.23 -9.52
N GLU A 38 -5.39 2.20 -9.78
CA GLU A 38 -4.30 1.97 -10.76
C GLU A 38 -3.23 1.04 -10.17
N ILE A 39 -2.88 -0.01 -10.91
CA ILE A 39 -1.73 -0.85 -10.57
C ILE A 39 -0.49 0.00 -10.79
N SER A 40 0.21 0.32 -9.69
CA SER A 40 1.57 0.85 -9.74
C SER A 40 2.45 -0.17 -10.45
N ILE A 41 3.01 0.21 -11.60
CA ILE A 41 4.00 -0.62 -12.28
C ILE A 41 5.39 -0.19 -11.80
N PRO A 42 6.32 -1.12 -11.52
CA PRO A 42 7.68 -0.75 -11.17
C PRO A 42 8.27 0.23 -12.19
N GLY A 43 8.90 1.30 -11.72
CA GLY A 43 9.46 2.35 -12.57
C GLY A 43 8.50 3.49 -12.93
N ASP A 44 7.23 3.41 -12.52
CA ASP A 44 6.31 4.55 -12.59
C ASP A 44 6.91 5.78 -11.86
N PRO A 45 6.65 7.01 -12.35
CA PRO A 45 6.97 8.22 -11.59
C PRO A 45 6.06 8.32 -10.35
N MET A 46 6.50 9.07 -9.33
CA MET A 46 5.66 9.34 -8.17
C MET A 46 4.48 10.23 -8.55
N TRP A 47 3.30 9.94 -7.99
CA TRP A 47 2.05 10.64 -8.28
C TRP A 47 2.11 12.16 -8.06
N GLU A 48 2.80 12.61 -7.02
CA GLU A 48 2.84 14.02 -6.64
C GLU A 48 3.78 14.87 -7.53
N GLU A 49 4.72 14.25 -8.25
CA GLU A 49 5.54 14.96 -9.24
C GLU A 49 4.71 15.50 -10.42
N GLU A 50 3.50 14.96 -10.65
CA GLU A 50 2.64 15.37 -11.77
C GLU A 50 1.64 16.48 -11.40
N THR A 51 1.48 16.84 -10.12
CA THR A 51 0.49 17.86 -9.72
C THR A 51 1.07 19.28 -9.73
N GLU A 52 0.75 20.07 -10.77
CA GLU A 52 1.13 21.48 -10.83
C GLU A 52 0.39 22.31 -9.75
N THR A 53 1.07 23.29 -9.15
CA THR A 53 0.41 24.30 -8.31
C THR A 53 -0.43 25.21 -9.21
N THR A 54 -1.75 25.09 -9.14
CA THR A 54 -2.65 25.93 -9.90
C THR A 54 -2.76 27.33 -9.28
N GLU A 55 -2.74 28.38 -10.10
CA GLU A 55 -3.04 29.74 -9.66
C GLU A 55 -4.55 29.89 -9.45
N GLY A 56 -5.02 29.77 -8.20
CA GLY A 56 -6.43 29.97 -7.89
C GLY A 56 -6.91 29.31 -6.60
N THR A 57 -8.22 29.45 -6.34
CA THR A 57 -8.95 28.60 -5.40
C THR A 57 -9.73 27.57 -6.20
N HIS A 58 -9.47 26.30 -5.95
CA HIS A 58 -10.18 25.18 -6.51
C HIS A 58 -10.91 24.44 -5.41
N TRP A 59 -12.17 24.09 -5.64
CA TRP A 59 -12.96 23.28 -4.74
C TRP A 59 -13.61 22.16 -5.54
N GLY A 60 -13.48 20.93 -5.08
CA GLY A 60 -14.19 19.78 -5.63
C GLY A 60 -14.81 18.98 -4.50
N MET A 61 -15.85 18.21 -4.81
CA MET A 61 -16.40 17.25 -3.87
C MET A 61 -16.58 15.91 -4.54
N GLY A 62 -15.64 14.98 -4.30
CA GLY A 62 -15.79 13.58 -4.68
C GLY A 62 -16.69 12.83 -3.70
N GLY A 63 -17.12 11.64 -4.07
CA GLY A 63 -17.81 10.74 -3.18
C GLY A 63 -18.14 9.41 -3.83
N ALA A 64 -18.54 8.45 -2.99
CA ALA A 64 -18.94 7.12 -3.41
C ALA A 64 -20.18 6.68 -2.63
N VAL A 65 -21.11 6.01 -3.30
CA VAL A 65 -22.15 5.22 -2.64
C VAL A 65 -22.04 3.79 -3.14
N GLY A 66 -22.02 2.84 -2.21
CA GLY A 66 -21.89 1.43 -2.56
C GLY A 66 -22.10 0.51 -1.37
N ALA A 67 -21.79 -0.76 -1.60
CA ALA A 67 -21.67 -1.74 -0.52
C ALA A 67 -20.19 -2.04 -0.28
N VAL A 68 -19.81 -2.17 0.98
CA VAL A 68 -18.46 -2.59 1.39
C VAL A 68 -18.59 -3.81 2.29
N THR A 69 -17.78 -4.83 2.07
CA THR A 69 -17.71 -5.99 2.96
C THR A 69 -16.51 -5.81 3.90
N ILE A 70 -16.77 -5.81 5.20
CA ILE A 70 -15.76 -5.72 6.26
C ILE A 70 -16.01 -6.91 7.19
N ASP A 71 -14.99 -7.71 7.46
CA ASP A 71 -15.08 -8.90 8.33
C ASP A 71 -16.25 -9.84 7.99
N ASN A 72 -16.40 -10.14 6.69
CA ASN A 72 -17.49 -10.96 6.12
C ASN A 72 -18.92 -10.42 6.32
N GLN A 73 -19.08 -9.17 6.78
CA GLN A 73 -20.36 -8.48 6.87
C GLN A 73 -20.46 -7.38 5.82
N THR A 74 -21.60 -7.30 5.13
CA THR A 74 -21.81 -6.31 4.07
C THR A 74 -22.54 -5.10 4.63
N TYR A 75 -21.93 -3.94 4.47
CA TYR A 75 -22.43 -2.64 4.90
C TYR A 75 -22.80 -1.78 3.70
N SER A 76 -23.76 -0.87 3.89
CA SER A 76 -23.98 0.24 2.98
C SER A 76 -23.02 1.38 3.31
N GLN A 77 -22.29 1.89 2.33
CA GLN A 77 -21.34 2.99 2.48
C GLN A 77 -21.81 4.22 1.72
N ILE A 78 -21.78 5.36 2.39
CA ILE A 78 -21.84 6.69 1.78
C ILE A 78 -20.56 7.42 2.16
N ARG A 79 -19.78 7.86 1.17
CA ARG A 79 -18.51 8.57 1.37
C ARG A 79 -18.52 9.89 0.63
N LEU A 80 -18.03 10.93 1.28
CA LEU A 80 -17.87 12.28 0.77
C LEU A 80 -16.43 12.73 0.96
N GLN A 81 -15.81 13.20 -0.12
CA GLN A 81 -14.42 13.63 -0.17
C GLN A 81 -14.32 15.05 -0.73
N PRO A 82 -14.73 16.07 0.05
CA PRO A 82 -14.52 17.45 -0.34
C PRO A 82 -13.03 17.78 -0.30
N GLU A 83 -12.56 18.43 -1.36
CA GLU A 83 -11.20 18.91 -1.54
C GLU A 83 -11.23 20.42 -1.79
N LEU A 84 -10.36 21.14 -1.08
CA LEU A 84 -10.17 22.58 -1.23
C LEU A 84 -8.69 22.84 -1.44
N GLN A 85 -8.34 23.44 -2.57
CA GLN A 85 -7.02 23.96 -2.84
C GLN A 85 -7.09 25.49 -2.93
N VAL A 86 -6.29 26.18 -2.12
CA VAL A 86 -6.16 27.65 -2.12
C VAL A 86 -4.69 27.97 -2.22
N TRP A 87 -4.25 28.49 -3.36
CA TRP A 87 -2.82 28.74 -3.61
C TRP A 87 -1.98 27.46 -3.42
N LYS A 88 -1.00 27.48 -2.52
CA LYS A 88 -0.18 26.31 -2.19
C LYS A 88 -0.82 25.40 -1.13
N PHE A 89 -1.90 25.80 -0.49
CA PHE A 89 -2.58 24.97 0.50
C PHE A 89 -3.56 24.02 -0.17
N GLY A 90 -3.57 22.76 0.26
CA GLY A 90 -4.57 21.77 -0.10
C GLY A 90 -5.14 21.11 1.16
N LEU A 91 -6.45 20.95 1.23
CA LEU A 91 -7.16 20.24 2.28
C LEU A 91 -8.14 19.27 1.63
N GLY A 92 -7.96 17.97 1.88
CA GLY A 92 -8.93 16.94 1.53
C GLY A 92 -9.55 16.38 2.80
N LEU A 93 -10.87 16.18 2.82
CA LEU A 93 -11.56 15.41 3.84
C LEU A 93 -11.99 14.05 3.27
N ASP A 94 -12.20 13.08 4.14
CA ASP A 94 -12.79 11.79 3.82
C ASP A 94 -13.82 11.41 4.87
N ILE A 95 -15.07 11.79 4.59
CA ILE A 95 -16.20 11.64 5.49
C ILE A 95 -17.01 10.44 5.01
N ASP A 96 -16.95 9.34 5.75
CA ASP A 96 -17.71 8.13 5.48
C ASP A 96 -18.75 7.82 6.54
N LEU A 97 -19.89 7.31 6.08
CA LEU A 97 -20.98 6.76 6.86
C LEU A 97 -21.16 5.30 6.42
N ILE A 98 -20.84 4.39 7.34
CA ILE A 98 -21.01 2.95 7.17
C ILE A 98 -22.25 2.53 7.97
N ILE A 99 -23.19 1.87 7.30
CA ILE A 99 -24.51 1.52 7.83
C ILE A 99 -24.69 0.01 7.73
N ASP A 100 -25.04 -0.63 8.84
CA ASP A 100 -25.32 -2.07 8.90
C ASP A 100 -26.66 -2.45 8.26
N ALA A 101 -26.97 -3.75 8.23
CA ALA A 101 -28.20 -4.29 7.64
C ALA A 101 -29.46 -3.82 8.38
N GLU A 102 -29.33 -3.50 9.68
CA GLU A 102 -30.38 -2.97 10.55
C GLU A 102 -30.57 -1.45 10.41
N GLY A 103 -29.75 -0.78 9.59
CA GLY A 103 -29.83 0.66 9.34
C GLY A 103 -29.15 1.53 10.39
N LYS A 104 -28.31 0.96 11.26
CA LYS A 104 -27.57 1.66 12.29
C LYS A 104 -26.17 2.01 11.78
N VAL A 105 -25.74 3.23 12.09
CA VAL A 105 -24.39 3.71 11.75
C VAL A 105 -23.38 3.01 12.65
N ARG A 106 -22.28 2.55 12.07
CA ARG A 106 -21.15 1.98 12.80
C ARG A 106 -20.56 3.05 13.74
N LYS A 107 -20.75 2.85 15.04
CA LYS A 107 -20.36 3.84 16.07
C LYS A 107 -18.86 3.92 16.27
N GLU A 108 -18.17 2.79 16.10
CA GLU A 108 -16.72 2.66 16.19
C GLU A 108 -15.96 3.65 15.28
N ASP A 109 -16.59 4.19 14.24
CA ASP A 109 -15.97 5.17 13.33
C ASP A 109 -16.13 6.64 13.80
N TRP A 110 -16.68 6.87 15.00
CA TRP A 110 -17.08 8.19 15.53
C TRP A 110 -16.95 8.37 17.06
N ASP A 111 -16.51 7.34 17.78
CA ASP A 111 -16.57 7.30 19.24
C ASP A 111 -15.31 7.89 19.91
N GLU A 112 -14.14 7.82 19.25
CA GLU A 112 -12.87 8.34 19.76
C GLU A 112 -12.42 9.63 19.06
N TRP A 113 -11.55 10.43 19.70
CA TRP A 113 -11.09 11.69 19.10
C TRP A 113 -10.26 11.47 17.83
N GLN A 114 -9.56 10.33 17.75
CA GLN A 114 -8.78 9.89 16.59
C GLN A 114 -9.68 9.67 15.37
N ASP A 115 -10.92 9.22 15.56
CA ASP A 115 -11.87 8.96 14.47
C ASP A 115 -12.24 10.24 13.71
N TYR A 116 -12.28 11.38 14.42
CA TYR A 116 -12.49 12.68 13.81
C TYR A 116 -11.27 13.13 13.00
N VAL A 117 -10.06 12.84 13.48
CA VAL A 117 -8.82 13.12 12.73
C VAL A 117 -8.75 12.26 11.47
N ASN A 118 -9.22 11.02 11.54
CA ASN A 118 -9.31 10.10 10.40
C ASN A 118 -10.27 10.59 9.30
N LYS A 119 -11.08 11.63 9.55
CA LYS A 119 -11.89 12.30 8.51
C LYS A 119 -11.12 13.37 7.74
N ILE A 120 -9.89 13.69 8.12
CA ILE A 120 -8.98 14.53 7.33
C ILE A 120 -8.17 13.60 6.43
N LEU A 121 -8.48 13.61 5.13
CA LEU A 121 -7.76 12.80 4.15
C LEU A 121 -6.31 13.31 4.02
N PHE A 122 -6.14 14.61 3.82
CA PHE A 122 -4.83 15.23 3.86
C PHE A 122 -4.89 16.74 4.12
N LEU A 123 -3.82 17.27 4.68
CA LEU A 123 -3.46 18.69 4.68
C LEU A 123 -2.09 18.83 4.01
N ARG A 124 -1.98 19.67 2.99
CA ARG A 124 -0.76 19.90 2.22
C ARG A 124 -0.44 21.38 2.13
N PHE A 125 0.85 21.70 2.17
CA PHE A 125 1.37 22.97 1.70
C PHE A 125 2.47 22.73 0.67
N ALA A 126 2.32 23.34 -0.51
CA ALA A 126 3.28 23.33 -1.61
C ALA A 126 3.55 21.91 -2.17
N GLN A 127 4.41 21.82 -3.18
CA GLN A 127 4.84 20.55 -3.80
C GLN A 127 6.26 20.18 -3.36
N ARG A 128 6.67 18.91 -3.48
CA ARG A 128 8.00 18.44 -3.03
C ARG A 128 9.19 19.13 -3.70
N ASN A 129 9.00 19.82 -4.82
CA ASN A 129 10.03 20.62 -5.50
C ASN A 129 10.07 22.10 -5.05
N ASP A 130 9.12 22.54 -4.23
CA ASP A 130 9.09 23.90 -3.69
C ASP A 130 10.15 24.11 -2.59
N PRO A 131 10.53 25.36 -2.27
CA PRO A 131 11.54 25.64 -1.25
C PRO A 131 11.20 25.15 0.16
N PHE A 132 9.92 25.11 0.51
CA PHE A 132 9.41 24.50 1.73
C PHE A 132 8.05 23.87 1.41
N TYR A 133 7.86 22.64 1.86
CA TYR A 133 6.64 21.88 1.62
C TYR A 133 6.38 20.90 2.76
N PHE A 134 5.12 20.55 2.94
CA PHE A 134 4.73 19.44 3.80
C PHE A 134 3.40 18.85 3.36
N LYS A 135 3.19 17.59 3.76
CA LYS A 135 1.88 16.93 3.67
C LYS A 135 1.68 16.08 4.92
N VAL A 136 0.46 16.11 5.44
CA VAL A 136 0.01 15.30 6.58
C VAL A 136 -1.27 14.59 6.18
N GLY A 137 -1.45 13.34 6.63
CA GLY A 137 -2.59 12.48 6.33
C GLY A 137 -2.20 11.32 5.42
N SER A 138 -2.95 11.16 4.34
CA SER A 138 -2.84 10.07 3.38
C SER A 138 -1.71 10.28 2.37
N ILE A 139 -0.77 9.33 2.32
CA ILE A 139 0.39 9.31 1.44
C ILE A 139 0.25 8.11 0.48
N PRO A 140 -0.25 8.33 -0.75
CA PRO A 140 -0.56 7.25 -1.68
C PRO A 140 0.70 6.63 -2.33
N ASP A 141 1.82 7.33 -2.27
CA ASP A 141 3.07 6.98 -2.93
C ASP A 141 4.24 7.75 -2.27
N TYR A 142 5.28 7.03 -1.85
CA TYR A 142 6.52 7.57 -1.33
C TYR A 142 7.72 6.77 -1.83
N THR A 143 8.63 7.44 -2.54
CA THR A 143 9.86 6.88 -3.10
C THR A 143 11.07 7.74 -2.70
N LEU A 144 12.17 7.07 -2.34
CA LEU A 144 13.48 7.70 -2.06
C LEU A 144 14.51 7.29 -3.11
N GLY A 145 15.45 8.20 -3.41
CA GLY A 145 16.47 7.96 -4.44
C GLY A 145 15.82 7.61 -5.79
N ASN A 146 16.20 6.48 -6.35
CA ASN A 146 15.63 5.87 -7.55
C ASN A 146 14.82 4.61 -7.22
N GLY A 147 14.39 4.45 -5.96
CA GLY A 147 13.51 3.36 -5.52
C GLY A 147 14.24 2.12 -5.02
N LEU A 148 15.53 2.18 -4.68
CA LEU A 148 16.27 0.99 -4.23
C LEU A 148 15.93 0.56 -2.79
N ILE A 149 15.52 1.49 -1.93
CA ILE A 149 15.12 1.21 -0.53
C ILE A 149 13.63 1.46 -0.24
N PHE A 150 13.09 2.61 -0.66
CA PHE A 150 11.68 2.97 -0.58
C PHE A 150 11.14 3.09 -1.99
N ASN A 151 10.19 2.24 -2.37
CA ASN A 151 9.69 2.13 -3.74
C ASN A 151 8.17 2.12 -3.76
N HIS A 152 7.56 3.26 -4.05
CA HIS A 152 6.11 3.44 -4.01
C HIS A 152 5.46 2.98 -2.68
N TYR A 153 6.15 3.17 -1.55
CA TYR A 153 5.57 2.91 -0.22
C TYR A 153 4.29 3.72 -0.04
N SER A 154 3.26 3.13 0.55
CA SER A 154 2.02 3.85 0.81
C SER A 154 1.48 3.49 2.18
N ASN A 155 1.13 4.50 2.96
CA ASN A 155 0.41 4.31 4.22
C ASN A 155 -1.10 4.10 4.00
N MET A 156 -1.55 4.00 2.74
CA MET A 156 -2.96 3.84 2.35
C MET A 156 -3.28 2.44 1.81
N THR A 157 -2.37 1.47 1.90
CA THR A 157 -2.57 0.15 1.28
C THR A 157 -3.78 -0.60 1.82
N LEU A 158 -4.08 -0.44 3.12
CA LEU A 158 -5.26 -1.00 3.77
C LEU A 158 -6.48 -0.06 3.78
N TYR A 159 -6.40 1.08 3.11
CA TYR A 159 -7.53 1.98 3.00
C TYR A 159 -8.66 1.31 2.21
N PRO A 160 -9.94 1.39 2.65
CA PRO A 160 -10.43 2.22 3.76
C PRO A 160 -10.48 1.57 5.14
N GLN A 161 -10.14 0.29 5.28
CA GLN A 161 -10.25 -0.46 6.53
C GLN A 161 -9.35 0.11 7.63
N VAL A 162 -8.11 0.49 7.26
CA VAL A 162 -7.17 1.18 8.16
C VAL A 162 -6.79 2.53 7.56
N LYS A 163 -6.97 3.60 8.33
CA LYS A 163 -6.57 4.96 7.95
C LYS A 163 -5.35 5.39 8.75
N ASN A 164 -4.19 5.41 8.09
CA ASN A 164 -2.97 5.96 8.67
C ASN A 164 -2.87 7.47 8.44
N VAL A 165 -2.50 8.20 9.48
CA VAL A 165 -2.23 9.65 9.41
C VAL A 165 -0.73 9.87 9.40
N GLY A 166 -0.11 9.77 8.22
CA GLY A 166 1.33 9.96 8.02
C GLY A 166 1.70 11.40 7.65
N GLY A 167 2.92 11.59 7.17
CA GLY A 167 3.31 12.87 6.60
C GLY A 167 4.77 12.96 6.21
N TYR A 168 5.09 13.99 5.43
CA TYR A 168 6.45 14.43 5.15
C TYR A 168 6.57 15.94 5.31
N VAL A 169 7.81 16.39 5.54
CA VAL A 169 8.21 17.81 5.50
C VAL A 169 9.56 17.91 4.82
N GLY A 170 9.74 18.91 3.96
CA GLY A 170 11.00 19.14 3.29
C GLY A 170 11.31 20.59 2.99
N ILE A 171 12.60 20.85 2.79
CA ILE A 171 13.18 22.15 2.46
C ILE A 171 14.11 21.95 1.28
N ASN A 172 13.97 22.77 0.25
CA ASN A 172 14.87 22.84 -0.89
C ASN A 172 15.48 24.24 -0.98
N THR A 173 16.81 24.31 -1.10
CA THR A 173 17.52 25.58 -1.17
C THR A 173 18.21 25.74 -2.52
N HIS A 174 18.36 27.00 -2.95
CA HIS A 174 19.18 27.31 -4.13
C HIS A 174 20.69 27.24 -3.83
N LEU A 175 21.09 27.01 -2.57
CA LEU A 175 22.50 26.93 -2.17
C LEU A 175 23.07 25.57 -2.58
N SER A 176 23.66 25.51 -3.77
CA SER A 176 24.19 24.27 -4.37
C SER A 176 23.16 23.15 -4.38
N GLY A 177 21.89 23.47 -4.60
CA GLY A 177 20.79 22.49 -4.62
C GLY A 177 20.64 21.67 -3.34
N LEU A 178 21.07 22.19 -2.18
CA LEU A 178 20.92 21.50 -0.90
C LEU A 178 19.44 21.38 -0.54
N GLY A 179 18.98 20.17 -0.23
CA GLY A 179 17.65 19.93 0.29
C GLY A 179 17.60 18.79 1.29
N PHE A 180 16.57 18.82 2.13
CA PHE A 180 16.30 17.88 3.20
C PHE A 180 14.82 17.49 3.20
N GLU A 181 14.52 16.22 3.47
CA GLU A 181 13.18 15.73 3.70
C GLU A 181 13.15 14.71 4.83
N ALA A 182 12.08 14.74 5.63
CA ALA A 182 11.74 13.72 6.62
C ALA A 182 10.32 13.22 6.38
N TYR A 183 10.09 11.94 6.65
CA TYR A 183 8.85 11.22 6.43
C TYR A 183 8.50 10.31 7.62
N THR A 184 7.20 10.15 7.87
CA THR A 184 6.64 9.14 8.77
C THR A 184 5.37 8.55 8.16
N HIS A 185 5.22 7.23 8.26
CA HIS A 185 4.01 6.55 7.78
C HIS A 185 2.77 6.88 8.63
N ASN A 186 2.97 7.14 9.92
CA ASN A 186 1.94 7.44 10.91
C ASN A 186 2.52 8.37 11.99
N LEU A 187 1.87 9.50 12.28
CA LEU A 187 2.32 10.50 13.25
C LEU A 187 2.17 10.04 14.70
N HIS A 188 1.25 9.13 14.99
CA HIS A 188 1.01 8.61 16.33
C HIS A 188 1.90 7.41 16.64
N LYS A 189 1.85 6.36 15.79
CA LYS A 189 2.67 5.15 15.97
C LYS A 189 4.17 5.43 15.75
N ASN A 190 4.50 6.22 14.73
CA ASN A 190 5.87 6.65 14.43
C ASN A 190 6.90 5.50 14.31
N GLU A 191 6.46 4.34 13.83
CA GLU A 191 7.28 3.13 13.65
C GLU A 191 8.16 3.22 12.40
N ILE A 192 7.54 3.44 11.23
CA ILE A 192 8.25 3.59 9.95
C ILE A 192 8.56 5.06 9.68
N LEU A 193 9.85 5.38 9.53
CA LEU A 193 10.38 6.70 9.22
C LEU A 193 11.32 6.64 8.03
N ALA A 194 11.44 7.76 7.33
CA ALA A 194 12.42 7.90 6.28
C ALA A 194 12.95 9.33 6.20
N GLY A 195 14.10 9.50 5.55
CA GLY A 195 14.70 10.81 5.36
C GLY A 195 15.66 10.85 4.18
N ARG A 196 15.84 12.06 3.63
CA ARG A 196 16.73 12.33 2.52
C ARG A 196 17.49 13.63 2.72
N VAL A 197 18.77 13.62 2.39
CA VAL A 197 19.58 14.82 2.17
C VAL A 197 20.12 14.76 0.75
N HIS A 198 19.99 15.83 -0.03
CA HIS A 198 20.55 15.91 -1.37
C HIS A 198 21.26 17.24 -1.60
N PHE A 199 22.26 17.26 -2.48
CA PHE A 199 23.02 18.46 -2.83
C PHE A 199 23.72 18.31 -4.19
N GLN A 200 24.19 19.43 -4.75
CA GLN A 200 24.93 19.52 -6.00
C GLN A 200 26.39 19.92 -5.74
N PRO A 201 27.32 18.95 -5.54
CA PRO A 201 28.69 19.23 -5.09
C PRO A 201 29.48 20.15 -6.03
N LEU A 202 29.15 20.12 -7.33
CA LEU A 202 29.93 20.78 -8.38
C LEU A 202 29.23 21.99 -8.98
N ALA A 203 28.11 22.45 -8.41
CA ALA A 203 27.29 23.55 -8.92
C ALA A 203 28.07 24.85 -9.18
N VAL A 204 29.16 25.09 -8.42
CA VAL A 204 29.97 26.32 -8.51
C VAL A 204 31.21 26.17 -9.41
N THR A 205 31.49 24.96 -9.91
CA THR A 205 32.74 24.66 -10.63
C THR A 205 32.72 25.04 -12.11
N ASN A 206 31.54 25.34 -12.68
CA ASN A 206 31.30 25.60 -14.11
C ASN A 206 31.82 24.49 -15.05
N ILE A 207 32.05 23.27 -14.55
CA ILE A 207 32.45 22.14 -15.38
C ILE A 207 31.19 21.67 -16.13
N PRO A 208 31.17 21.72 -17.47
CA PRO A 208 29.99 21.33 -18.24
C PRO A 208 29.48 19.94 -17.86
N LEU A 209 28.17 19.78 -17.79
CA LEU A 209 27.43 18.59 -17.32
C LEU A 209 27.60 18.31 -15.81
N LEU A 210 28.83 18.31 -15.29
CA LEU A 210 29.11 17.98 -13.89
C LEU A 210 28.56 19.01 -12.90
N GLU A 211 28.41 20.28 -13.29
CA GLU A 211 27.74 21.30 -12.47
C GLU A 211 26.29 20.93 -12.09
N LYS A 212 25.67 20.02 -12.85
CA LYS A 212 24.30 19.54 -12.63
C LYS A 212 24.23 18.25 -11.83
N LEU A 213 25.38 17.64 -11.50
CA LEU A 213 25.44 16.42 -10.69
C LEU A 213 24.72 16.63 -9.36
N ARG A 214 23.69 15.82 -9.11
CA ARG A 214 23.00 15.72 -7.83
C ARG A 214 23.44 14.46 -7.13
N VAL A 215 23.69 14.55 -5.83
CA VAL A 215 24.01 13.41 -4.95
C VAL A 215 23.01 13.42 -3.81
N GLY A 216 22.50 12.25 -3.44
CA GLY A 216 21.55 12.07 -2.35
C GLY A 216 21.98 10.97 -1.39
N VAL A 217 21.73 11.19 -0.10
CA VAL A 217 21.83 10.17 0.95
C VAL A 217 20.42 9.97 1.50
N ASN A 218 20.01 8.71 1.59
CA ASN A 218 18.67 8.32 2.01
C ASN A 218 18.77 7.35 3.19
N VAL A 219 17.82 7.43 4.11
CA VAL A 219 17.70 6.52 5.26
C VAL A 219 16.23 6.15 5.45
N GLY A 220 16.00 4.93 5.88
CA GLY A 220 14.70 4.37 6.18
C GLY A 220 14.80 3.46 7.39
N ILE A 221 13.80 3.48 8.26
CA ILE A 221 13.79 2.67 9.48
C ILE A 221 12.38 2.21 9.76
N ASP A 222 12.23 0.95 10.18
CA ASP A 222 11.10 0.48 10.96
C ASP A 222 11.61 0.21 12.37
N ARG A 223 11.05 0.88 13.37
CA ARG A 223 11.47 0.76 14.77
C ARG A 223 10.94 -0.49 15.47
N ASP A 224 9.94 -1.15 14.90
CA ASP A 224 9.30 -2.30 15.51
C ASP A 224 8.43 -3.07 14.49
N GLN A 225 9.00 -4.06 13.80
CA GLN A 225 8.27 -4.85 12.81
C GLN A 225 7.10 -5.64 13.43
N TYR A 226 7.18 -6.01 14.72
CA TYR A 226 6.09 -6.69 15.42
C TYR A 226 4.88 -5.78 15.65
N GLY A 227 5.08 -4.45 15.65
CA GLY A 227 4.01 -3.43 15.78
C GLY A 227 2.92 -3.46 14.71
N LYS A 228 3.03 -4.36 13.72
CA LYS A 228 1.91 -4.73 12.83
C LYS A 228 0.71 -5.28 13.60
N TYR A 229 0.95 -6.11 14.61
CA TYR A 229 -0.11 -6.76 15.39
C TYR A 229 -0.30 -6.02 16.71
N GLU A 230 -1.56 -5.89 17.16
CA GLU A 230 -1.87 -5.32 18.47
C GLU A 230 -1.57 -6.33 19.58
N ASP A 231 -1.28 -5.80 20.76
CA ASP A 231 -1.15 -6.53 22.02
C ASP A 231 -1.80 -5.63 23.08
N LYS A 232 -3.07 -5.93 23.39
CA LYS A 232 -3.93 -5.03 24.18
C LYS A 232 -3.68 -5.10 25.67
N ASP A 233 -3.24 -6.24 26.20
CA ASP A 233 -2.97 -6.41 27.63
C ASP A 233 -1.47 -6.39 28.00
N GLY A 234 -0.61 -6.35 26.98
CA GLY A 234 0.81 -6.12 27.11
C GLY A 234 1.56 -7.31 27.69
N ASP A 235 1.11 -8.54 27.47
CA ASP A 235 1.84 -9.76 27.83
C ASP A 235 2.94 -10.14 26.81
N ASN A 236 3.03 -9.41 25.70
CA ASN A 236 3.88 -9.66 24.53
C ASN A 236 3.50 -10.93 23.75
N ILE A 237 2.22 -11.28 23.79
CA ILE A 237 1.55 -12.24 22.94
C ILE A 237 0.54 -11.45 22.09
N PRO A 238 0.78 -11.32 20.78
CA PRO A 238 -0.10 -10.59 19.87
C PRO A 238 -1.55 -11.12 19.88
N ASP A 239 -2.51 -10.19 19.91
CA ASP A 239 -3.96 -10.42 19.87
C ASP A 239 -4.41 -11.36 18.73
N VAL A 240 -3.62 -11.46 17.67
CA VAL A 240 -3.94 -12.27 16.48
C VAL A 240 -3.86 -13.78 16.73
N TYR A 241 -3.11 -14.21 17.76
CA TYR A 241 -3.08 -15.61 18.21
C TYR A 241 -3.23 -15.77 19.73
N ASP A 242 -3.37 -14.68 20.48
CA ASP A 242 -3.82 -14.70 21.85
C ASP A 242 -5.32 -15.07 21.92
N LYS A 243 -5.65 -16.11 22.69
CA LYS A 243 -7.02 -16.58 22.90
C LYS A 243 -7.82 -15.71 23.87
N PHE A 244 -7.14 -14.98 24.76
CA PHE A 244 -7.75 -14.03 25.68
C PHE A 244 -7.04 -12.65 25.63
N PRO A 245 -7.20 -11.86 24.55
CA PRO A 245 -6.48 -10.59 24.28
C PRO A 245 -6.69 -9.42 25.25
N LYS A 246 -7.26 -9.66 26.44
CA LYS A 246 -7.54 -8.65 27.46
C LYS A 246 -7.12 -9.11 28.84
N ASP A 247 -6.54 -10.30 28.97
CA ASP A 247 -6.08 -10.86 30.23
C ASP A 247 -4.65 -11.37 30.10
N LYS A 248 -3.71 -10.54 30.54
CA LYS A 248 -2.27 -10.79 30.54
C LYS A 248 -1.81 -12.13 31.15
N ASN A 249 -2.67 -12.84 31.89
CA ASN A 249 -2.34 -14.13 32.52
C ASN A 249 -2.94 -15.34 31.79
N ARG A 250 -3.74 -15.12 30.74
CA ARG A 250 -4.45 -16.13 29.97
C ARG A 250 -4.23 -15.83 28.50
N TYR A 251 -3.69 -16.78 27.76
CA TYR A 251 -3.39 -16.56 26.35
C TYR A 251 -3.53 -17.81 25.47
N LEU A 252 -3.69 -18.99 26.09
CA LEU A 252 -3.91 -20.27 25.43
C LEU A 252 -5.26 -20.86 25.82
N ASP A 253 -5.86 -21.53 24.85
CA ASP A 253 -7.11 -22.30 24.89
C ASP A 253 -6.91 -23.41 23.85
N THR A 254 -6.26 -24.50 24.30
CA THR A 254 -5.74 -25.57 23.44
C THR A 254 -6.88 -26.31 22.73
N ASP A 255 -7.96 -26.63 23.44
CA ASP A 255 -9.10 -27.35 22.87
C ASP A 255 -10.20 -26.42 22.30
N ASN A 256 -10.08 -25.10 22.52
CA ASN A 256 -11.00 -24.06 22.06
C ASN A 256 -12.39 -24.13 22.70
N ASP A 257 -12.49 -24.59 23.95
CA ASP A 257 -13.74 -24.63 24.70
C ASP A 257 -14.13 -23.28 25.35
N GLY A 258 -13.19 -22.31 25.36
CA GLY A 258 -13.35 -20.98 25.93
C GLY A 258 -12.87 -20.84 27.38
N ILE A 259 -12.29 -21.89 27.96
CA ILE A 259 -11.58 -21.88 29.24
C ILE A 259 -10.08 -21.79 28.93
N ALA A 260 -9.36 -20.95 29.68
CA ALA A 260 -7.93 -20.82 29.46
C ALA A 260 -7.20 -22.05 30.00
N ASP A 261 -6.14 -22.51 29.33
CA ASP A 261 -5.35 -23.68 29.76
C ASP A 261 -4.90 -23.58 31.24
N ASN A 262 -4.66 -22.37 31.74
CA ASN A 262 -4.27 -22.11 33.12
C ASN A 262 -5.40 -22.29 34.16
N ASP A 263 -6.65 -22.36 33.71
CA ASP A 263 -7.86 -22.53 34.52
C ASP A 263 -8.66 -23.79 34.14
N ASP A 264 -8.16 -24.57 33.18
CA ASP A 264 -8.83 -25.73 32.63
C ASP A 264 -8.42 -27.01 33.35
N ILE A 265 -9.34 -27.96 33.42
CA ILE A 265 -9.15 -29.28 34.02
C ILE A 265 -8.94 -30.38 32.97
N ASP A 266 -9.18 -30.11 31.69
CA ASP A 266 -9.05 -31.03 30.54
C ASP A 266 -8.47 -30.27 29.34
N ILE A 267 -7.18 -29.88 29.41
CA ILE A 267 -6.57 -28.92 28.48
C ILE A 267 -6.65 -29.37 27.01
N ASN A 268 -6.63 -30.69 26.74
CA ASN A 268 -6.67 -31.23 25.38
C ASN A 268 -8.09 -31.60 24.91
N GLY A 269 -9.12 -31.39 25.74
CA GLY A 269 -10.53 -31.58 25.42
C GLY A 269 -10.92 -33.02 25.11
N ASN A 270 -10.21 -34.01 25.63
CA ASN A 270 -10.44 -35.41 25.31
C ASN A 270 -11.53 -36.07 26.18
N ASN A 271 -12.14 -35.30 27.09
CA ASN A 271 -13.15 -35.70 28.08
C ASN A 271 -12.60 -36.60 29.19
N ILE A 272 -11.30 -36.57 29.45
CA ILE A 272 -10.62 -37.25 30.56
C ILE A 272 -9.92 -36.17 31.37
N LEU A 273 -10.16 -36.17 32.69
CA LEU A 273 -9.57 -35.18 33.58
C LEU A 273 -8.04 -35.27 33.57
N ASP A 274 -7.35 -34.16 33.41
CA ASP A 274 -5.89 -34.11 33.43
C ASP A 274 -5.34 -34.56 34.78
N HIS A 275 -4.21 -35.26 34.75
CA HIS A 275 -3.50 -35.65 35.96
C HIS A 275 -2.78 -34.42 36.60
N PRO A 276 -2.80 -34.27 37.93
CA PRO A 276 -2.12 -33.17 38.65
C PRO A 276 -0.65 -32.93 38.26
N SER A 277 0.05 -33.96 37.83
CA SER A 277 1.47 -33.85 37.42
C SER A 277 1.69 -33.14 36.08
N VAL A 278 0.67 -33.03 35.24
CA VAL A 278 0.74 -32.39 33.92
C VAL A 278 -0.15 -31.13 33.85
N ASN A 279 -1.10 -30.97 34.76
CA ASN A 279 -1.96 -29.79 34.86
C ASN A 279 -1.88 -29.17 36.28
N PRO A 280 -1.18 -28.01 36.44
CA PRO A 280 -1.06 -27.32 37.72
C PRO A 280 -2.40 -26.83 38.31
N TYR A 281 -3.39 -26.52 37.48
CA TYR A 281 -4.70 -26.10 37.96
C TYR A 281 -5.40 -27.25 38.67
N VAL A 282 -5.33 -28.46 38.12
CA VAL A 282 -5.88 -29.66 38.77
C VAL A 282 -5.18 -29.96 40.11
N ASP A 283 -3.85 -29.86 40.16
CA ASP A 283 -3.06 -30.08 41.39
C ASP A 283 -3.49 -29.13 42.54
N VAL A 284 -3.68 -27.86 42.22
CA VAL A 284 -4.04 -26.84 43.22
C VAL A 284 -5.51 -26.96 43.66
N HIS A 285 -6.43 -27.22 42.73
CA HIS A 285 -7.87 -27.16 42.99
C HIS A 285 -8.50 -28.50 43.39
N PHE A 286 -7.87 -29.63 43.05
CA PHE A 286 -8.33 -30.99 43.35
C PHE A 286 -7.25 -31.84 44.02
N PRO A 287 -6.71 -31.42 45.18
CA PRO A 287 -5.61 -32.12 45.83
C PRO A 287 -6.00 -33.55 46.24
N GLY A 288 -5.17 -34.53 45.89
CA GLY A 288 -5.37 -35.95 46.21
C GLY A 288 -6.39 -36.65 45.32
N ILE A 289 -6.71 -36.10 44.14
CA ILE A 289 -7.61 -36.72 43.17
C ILE A 289 -7.06 -38.05 42.63
N GLU A 290 -5.73 -38.24 42.61
CA GLU A 290 -5.10 -39.51 42.23
C GLU A 290 -5.49 -40.68 43.16
N ASP A 291 -5.81 -40.41 44.44
CA ASP A 291 -6.16 -41.43 45.42
C ASP A 291 -7.63 -41.89 45.32
N LEU A 292 -8.44 -41.21 44.50
CA LEU A 292 -9.88 -41.45 44.37
C LEU A 292 -10.22 -42.52 43.31
N GLY A 293 -9.23 -43.00 42.56
CA GLY A 293 -9.40 -44.07 41.57
C GLY A 293 -10.06 -43.63 40.26
N TYR A 294 -9.94 -42.35 39.89
CA TYR A 294 -10.31 -41.85 38.57
C TYR A 294 -9.28 -42.25 37.51
N ASP A 295 -9.73 -42.46 36.28
CA ASP A 295 -8.84 -42.53 35.11
C ASP A 295 -8.44 -41.09 34.76
N LEU A 296 -7.17 -40.74 34.97
CA LEU A 296 -6.62 -39.39 34.75
C LEU A 296 -5.71 -39.38 33.52
N ASP A 297 -5.79 -38.30 32.73
CA ASP A 297 -4.99 -38.14 31.52
C ASP A 297 -3.56 -37.69 31.84
N MET A 298 -2.60 -38.41 31.26
CA MET A 298 -1.16 -38.14 31.37
C MET A 298 -0.57 -37.65 30.04
N ASP A 299 -1.31 -37.75 28.94
CA ASP A 299 -0.88 -37.39 27.59
C ASP A 299 -1.46 -36.02 27.19
N VAL A 300 -1.18 -35.03 28.03
CA VAL A 300 -1.61 -33.65 27.84
C VAL A 300 -0.49 -32.88 27.15
N THR A 301 -0.75 -32.44 25.92
CA THR A 301 0.17 -31.56 25.18
C THR A 301 -0.53 -30.25 24.84
N PRO A 302 -0.37 -29.21 25.67
CA PRO A 302 -0.90 -27.89 25.39
C PRO A 302 -0.27 -27.28 24.14
N ASP A 303 -1.01 -26.36 23.52
CA ASP A 303 -0.49 -25.41 22.56
C ASP A 303 0.57 -24.50 23.23
N SER A 304 1.32 -23.77 22.41
CA SER A 304 2.27 -22.77 22.90
C SER A 304 2.24 -21.53 22.03
N ALA A 305 2.40 -20.38 22.66
CA ALA A 305 2.50 -19.09 21.99
C ALA A 305 3.87 -18.47 22.29
N ALA A 306 4.57 -18.02 21.25
CA ALA A 306 5.86 -17.36 21.39
C ALA A 306 5.66 -15.89 21.79
N VAL A 307 6.39 -15.49 22.82
CA VAL A 307 6.47 -14.13 23.33
C VAL A 307 7.51 -13.34 22.51
N TYR A 308 7.15 -12.17 21.99
CA TYR A 308 8.13 -11.27 21.37
C TYR A 308 8.72 -10.38 22.47
N THR A 309 10.00 -10.60 22.83
CA THR A 309 10.59 -9.95 24.02
C THR A 309 11.31 -8.64 23.72
N GLU A 310 11.66 -8.38 22.47
CA GLU A 310 12.36 -7.17 22.04
C GLU A 310 11.72 -6.59 20.77
N LYS A 311 11.80 -5.26 20.63
CA LYS A 311 11.39 -4.58 19.40
C LYS A 311 12.33 -4.99 18.27
N ASP A 312 11.76 -5.35 17.13
CA ASP A 312 12.52 -5.73 15.95
C ASP A 312 12.72 -4.51 15.03
N GLU A 313 13.85 -3.83 15.19
CA GLU A 313 14.22 -2.65 14.41
C GLU A 313 15.00 -3.04 13.15
N VAL A 314 14.59 -2.52 11.99
CA VAL A 314 15.32 -2.66 10.73
C VAL A 314 15.67 -1.29 10.15
N LEU A 315 16.95 -1.09 9.84
CA LEU A 315 17.52 0.14 9.28
C LEU A 315 18.00 -0.11 7.84
N VAL A 316 17.66 0.78 6.93
CA VAL A 316 18.15 0.77 5.53
C VAL A 316 18.72 2.14 5.16
N TYR A 317 19.78 2.16 4.37
CA TYR A 317 20.37 3.41 3.88
C TYR A 317 20.87 3.27 2.45
N SER A 318 20.82 4.38 1.69
CA SER A 318 21.32 4.42 0.32
C SER A 318 22.06 5.72 -0.01
N LEU A 319 22.94 5.62 -1.00
CA LEU A 319 23.63 6.74 -1.64
C LEU A 319 23.27 6.71 -3.13
N ASP A 320 22.71 7.80 -3.63
CA ASP A 320 22.31 7.96 -5.02
C ASP A 320 23.01 9.14 -5.70
N TYR A 321 23.11 9.10 -7.01
CA TYR A 321 23.44 10.28 -7.81
C TYR A 321 22.60 10.32 -9.09
N GLN A 322 22.39 11.54 -9.59
CA GLN A 322 21.74 11.80 -10.87
C GLN A 322 22.54 12.86 -11.64
N LEU A 323 22.79 12.57 -12.92
CA LEU A 323 23.51 13.43 -13.84
C LEU A 323 22.65 13.67 -15.10
N PRO A 324 22.01 14.84 -15.22
CA PRO A 324 21.35 15.24 -16.46
C PRO A 324 22.38 15.38 -17.59
N LEU A 325 22.30 14.49 -18.58
CA LEU A 325 23.20 14.49 -19.74
C LEU A 325 22.67 15.39 -20.85
N ILE A 326 21.35 15.35 -21.08
CA ILE A 326 20.67 16.18 -22.08
C ILE A 326 19.37 16.69 -21.46
N GLU A 327 19.14 18.00 -21.57
CA GLU A 327 17.91 18.65 -21.12
C GLU A 327 17.41 19.55 -22.25
N SER A 328 16.31 19.13 -22.86
CA SER A 328 15.57 19.91 -23.86
C SER A 328 14.08 19.68 -23.68
N GLU A 329 13.25 20.55 -24.28
CA GLU A 329 11.79 20.42 -24.19
C GLU A 329 11.24 19.11 -24.76
N ARG A 330 11.94 18.49 -25.73
CA ARG A 330 11.44 17.31 -26.47
C ARG A 330 12.16 16.01 -26.14
N PHE A 331 13.32 16.11 -25.50
CA PHE A 331 14.19 15.00 -25.17
C PHE A 331 14.97 15.33 -23.91
N ASN A 332 14.80 14.54 -22.87
CA ASN A 332 15.68 14.55 -21.71
C ASN A 332 16.40 13.19 -21.57
N LEU A 333 17.60 13.21 -21.01
CA LEU A 333 18.36 12.00 -20.68
C LEU A 333 19.12 12.23 -19.39
N ILE A 334 18.84 11.38 -18.40
CA ILE A 334 19.47 11.40 -17.09
C ILE A 334 20.19 10.06 -16.91
N HIS A 335 21.46 10.10 -16.55
CA HIS A 335 22.19 8.94 -16.06
C HIS A 335 22.19 8.96 -14.53
N TYR A 336 21.98 7.82 -13.91
CA TYR A 336 21.93 7.72 -12.45
C TYR A 336 22.51 6.41 -11.96
N GLY A 337 22.77 6.37 -10.67
CA GLY A 337 23.09 5.14 -9.96
C GLY A 337 22.73 5.27 -8.49
N GLU A 338 22.55 4.14 -7.84
CA GLU A 338 22.24 4.05 -6.42
C GLU A 338 22.87 2.80 -5.82
N ILE A 339 23.41 2.91 -4.61
CA ILE A 339 23.85 1.78 -3.80
C ILE A 339 23.12 1.84 -2.47
N ALA A 340 22.61 0.71 -2.01
CA ALA A 340 21.83 0.60 -0.80
C ALA A 340 22.27 -0.58 0.06
N LYS A 341 22.08 -0.47 1.36
CA LYS A 341 22.35 -1.53 2.33
C LYS A 341 21.20 -1.63 3.32
N ILE A 342 20.85 -2.86 3.66
CA ILE A 342 20.01 -3.20 4.80
C ILE A 342 20.99 -3.50 5.95
N ASP A 343 20.88 -2.79 7.06
CA ASP A 343 21.84 -2.91 8.16
C ASP A 343 21.80 -4.31 8.77
N GLY A 344 22.95 -4.90 9.08
CA GLY A 344 23.04 -6.32 9.45
C GLY A 344 22.94 -7.33 8.30
N TYR A 345 22.47 -6.91 7.11
CA TYR A 345 22.24 -7.79 5.95
C TYR A 345 22.99 -7.30 4.69
N GLY A 346 22.42 -7.56 3.52
CA GLY A 346 23.05 -7.42 2.21
C GLY A 346 23.13 -5.98 1.68
N THR A 347 23.77 -5.87 0.52
CA THR A 347 23.91 -4.62 -0.25
C THR A 347 23.44 -4.84 -1.68
N GLY A 348 22.81 -3.85 -2.28
CA GLY A 348 22.42 -3.85 -3.68
C GLY A 348 22.75 -2.55 -4.37
N MET A 349 22.84 -2.59 -5.69
CA MET A 349 23.12 -1.41 -6.51
C MET A 349 22.36 -1.42 -7.83
N ILE A 350 22.06 -0.21 -8.29
CA ILE A 350 21.62 0.10 -9.65
C ILE A 350 22.75 0.90 -10.30
N PHE A 351 23.43 0.30 -11.27
CA PHE A 351 24.40 1.01 -12.11
C PHE A 351 24.83 0.17 -13.33
N PRO A 352 24.76 0.73 -14.56
CA PRO A 352 24.25 2.05 -14.90
C PRO A 352 22.71 2.11 -14.90
N GLY A 353 22.15 3.26 -14.53
CA GLY A 353 20.73 3.59 -14.68
C GLY A 353 20.53 4.74 -15.66
N PHE A 354 19.51 4.66 -16.51
CA PHE A 354 19.12 5.72 -17.44
C PHE A 354 17.63 6.00 -17.35
N SER A 355 17.26 7.27 -17.36
CA SER A 355 15.88 7.72 -17.51
C SER A 355 15.80 8.74 -18.65
N SER A 356 14.77 8.62 -19.48
CA SER A 356 14.57 9.50 -20.62
C SER A 356 13.08 9.72 -20.88
N LYS A 357 12.72 10.96 -21.17
CA LYS A 357 11.43 11.42 -21.66
C LYS A 357 11.65 11.94 -23.06
N PHE A 358 10.97 11.33 -24.03
CA PHE A 358 11.12 11.67 -25.44
C PHE A 358 9.81 11.49 -26.19
N PHE A 359 9.39 12.51 -26.92
CA PHE A 359 8.09 12.56 -27.61
C PHE A 359 6.92 12.23 -26.67
N ILE A 360 6.37 11.02 -26.80
CA ILE A 360 5.22 10.52 -26.04
C ILE A 360 5.63 9.48 -24.99
N PHE A 361 6.94 9.22 -24.86
CA PHE A 361 7.49 8.12 -24.08
C PHE A 361 8.21 8.61 -22.84
N ASP A 362 7.98 7.92 -21.73
CA ASP A 362 8.83 7.95 -20.54
C ASP A 362 9.49 6.57 -20.42
N ALA A 363 10.81 6.50 -20.36
CA ALA A 363 11.56 5.25 -20.32
C ALA A 363 12.57 5.23 -19.17
N ARG A 364 12.80 4.02 -18.63
CA ARG A 364 13.92 3.73 -17.73
C ARG A 364 14.61 2.44 -18.14
N LEU A 365 15.92 2.40 -17.97
CA LEU A 365 16.74 1.20 -18.15
C LEU A 365 17.76 1.13 -17.03
N GLU A 366 17.82 0.00 -16.35
CA GLU A 366 18.66 -0.19 -15.17
C GLU A 366 19.40 -1.51 -15.28
N PHE A 367 20.70 -1.47 -15.03
CA PHE A 367 21.42 -2.67 -14.61
C PHE A 367 21.39 -2.76 -13.10
N ARG A 368 20.94 -3.91 -12.59
CA ARG A 368 20.73 -4.19 -11.17
C ARG A 368 21.70 -5.27 -10.72
N ASN A 369 22.34 -5.09 -9.57
CA ASN A 369 23.20 -6.09 -8.96
C ASN A 369 22.95 -6.10 -7.45
N PHE A 370 22.40 -7.20 -6.96
CA PHE A 370 21.96 -7.40 -5.59
C PHE A 370 22.79 -8.52 -4.97
N GLY A 371 23.41 -8.25 -3.83
CA GLY A 371 24.14 -9.24 -3.06
C GLY A 371 23.21 -10.21 -2.32
N ASP A 372 23.81 -11.23 -1.71
CA ASP A 372 23.08 -12.10 -0.78
C ASP A 372 22.45 -11.24 0.33
N GLN A 373 21.27 -11.62 0.79
CA GLN A 373 20.51 -10.95 1.85
C GLN A 373 20.07 -9.51 1.54
N PHE A 374 19.95 -9.14 0.26
CA PHE A 374 19.46 -7.84 -0.16
C PHE A 374 18.17 -7.96 -0.99
N LEU A 375 17.07 -7.43 -0.45
CA LEU A 375 15.79 -7.32 -1.16
C LEU A 375 15.59 -5.85 -1.62
N PRO A 376 15.55 -5.55 -2.92
CA PRO A 376 15.34 -4.19 -3.42
C PRO A 376 13.93 -3.69 -3.11
N GLY A 377 13.79 -2.38 -2.88
CA GLY A 377 12.51 -1.78 -2.52
C GLY A 377 11.96 -2.36 -1.22
N TYR A 378 12.82 -2.60 -0.23
CA TYR A 378 12.46 -3.25 1.05
C TYR A 378 11.19 -2.64 1.67
N PHE A 379 11.09 -1.30 1.66
CA PHE A 379 9.86 -0.56 1.95
C PHE A 379 9.09 -0.28 0.65
N ASP A 380 8.27 -1.24 0.24
CA ASP A 380 7.37 -1.12 -0.91
C ASP A 380 5.92 -0.83 -0.46
N ARG A 381 5.01 -0.73 -1.43
CA ARG A 381 3.57 -0.56 -1.17
C ARG A 381 2.97 -1.64 -0.27
N GLN A 382 3.54 -2.84 -0.23
CA GLN A 382 3.03 -3.98 0.53
C GLN A 382 3.72 -4.16 1.88
N TYR A 383 4.72 -3.33 2.22
CA TYR A 383 5.55 -3.49 3.39
C TYR A 383 4.75 -3.66 4.68
N ASP A 384 3.73 -2.83 4.92
CA ASP A 384 2.89 -2.91 6.12
C ASP A 384 2.23 -4.30 6.29
N GLN A 385 1.93 -4.99 5.19
CA GLN A 385 1.38 -6.35 5.21
C GLN A 385 2.46 -7.42 5.38
N GLN A 386 3.67 -7.15 4.92
CA GLN A 386 4.75 -8.12 4.90
C GLN A 386 5.65 -8.05 6.14
N ARG A 387 5.71 -6.91 6.85
CA ARG A 387 6.68 -6.64 7.93
C ARG A 387 6.67 -7.68 9.05
N ALA A 388 5.51 -8.28 9.37
CA ALA A 388 5.39 -9.45 10.24
C ALA A 388 4.26 -10.38 9.81
N GLN A 389 4.41 -11.69 10.05
CA GLN A 389 3.42 -12.71 9.73
C GLN A 389 3.28 -13.71 10.88
N VAL A 390 2.04 -14.10 11.18
CA VAL A 390 1.76 -15.22 12.09
C VAL A 390 2.10 -16.52 11.39
N ARG A 391 2.84 -17.38 12.09
CA ARG A 391 3.18 -18.74 11.71
C ARG A 391 2.78 -19.68 12.83
N HIS A 392 2.44 -20.91 12.47
CA HIS A 392 2.32 -21.99 13.43
C HIS A 392 3.01 -23.25 12.91
N ILE A 393 3.52 -24.07 13.82
CA ILE A 393 4.03 -25.41 13.54
C ILE A 393 3.15 -26.39 14.30
N ILE A 394 2.77 -27.49 13.64
CA ILE A 394 2.13 -28.64 14.28
C ILE A 394 3.24 -29.62 14.66
N SER A 395 3.34 -29.98 15.93
CA SER A 395 4.34 -30.95 16.39
C SER A 395 3.97 -32.37 15.90
N ASP A 396 4.92 -33.08 15.28
CA ASP A 396 4.73 -34.46 14.83
C ASP A 396 4.52 -35.39 16.04
N GLY A 397 3.30 -35.91 16.17
CA GLY A 397 2.95 -36.97 17.14
C GLY A 397 1.71 -36.67 17.98
N ASN A 398 1.55 -35.43 18.45
CA ASN A 398 0.59 -35.09 19.50
C ASN A 398 -0.40 -33.95 19.12
N GLY A 399 -0.25 -33.34 17.94
CA GLY A 399 -1.26 -32.43 17.38
C GLY A 399 -1.27 -31.00 17.94
N ASN A 400 -0.42 -30.68 18.92
CA ASN A 400 -0.30 -29.33 19.48
C ASN A 400 0.35 -28.33 18.51
N GLN A 401 -0.07 -27.08 18.64
CA GLN A 401 0.29 -25.96 17.77
C GLN A 401 1.20 -24.97 18.50
N ILE A 402 2.28 -24.57 17.83
CA ILE A 402 3.20 -23.55 18.33
C ILE A 402 3.05 -22.30 17.47
N TRP A 403 2.47 -21.25 18.02
CA TRP A 403 2.23 -19.96 17.37
C TRP A 403 3.40 -18.99 17.58
N TYR A 404 3.84 -18.32 16.53
CA TYR A 404 4.91 -17.32 16.60
C TYR A 404 4.83 -16.30 15.46
N LEU A 405 5.58 -15.20 15.58
CA LEU A 405 5.75 -14.21 14.51
C LEU A 405 7.06 -14.44 13.75
N THR A 406 7.01 -14.24 12.44
CA THR A 406 8.18 -14.14 11.56
C THR A 406 8.18 -12.78 10.90
N THR A 407 9.31 -12.06 10.94
CA THR A 407 9.42 -10.72 10.35
C THR A 407 9.90 -10.79 8.90
N LYS A 408 9.61 -9.75 8.11
CA LYS A 408 10.12 -9.65 6.72
C LYS A 408 11.65 -9.72 6.71
N GLU A 409 12.29 -9.15 7.73
CA GLU A 409 13.74 -9.11 7.87
C GLU A 409 14.34 -10.51 8.02
N GLU A 410 13.72 -11.40 8.80
CA GLU A 410 14.18 -12.78 8.96
C GLU A 410 14.26 -13.53 7.62
N THR A 411 13.36 -13.22 6.68
CA THR A 411 13.34 -13.81 5.33
C THR A 411 14.54 -13.39 4.47
N LEU A 412 15.24 -12.31 4.82
CA LEU A 412 16.43 -11.87 4.09
C LEU A 412 17.55 -12.91 4.12
N LYS A 413 17.59 -13.78 5.14
CA LYS A 413 18.60 -14.84 5.27
C LYS A 413 18.60 -15.80 4.07
N ASP A 414 17.44 -15.95 3.43
CA ASP A 414 17.23 -16.85 2.29
C ASP A 414 17.34 -16.14 0.93
N VAL A 415 17.56 -14.82 0.91
CA VAL A 415 17.70 -14.06 -0.33
C VAL A 415 19.09 -14.27 -0.93
N GLU A 416 19.14 -14.89 -2.10
CA GLU A 416 20.39 -15.10 -2.83
C GLU A 416 20.76 -13.91 -3.73
N SER A 417 22.06 -13.73 -3.96
CA SER A 417 22.60 -12.72 -4.87
C SER A 417 22.05 -12.88 -6.29
N SER A 418 21.71 -11.77 -6.93
CA SER A 418 21.25 -11.74 -8.32
C SER A 418 21.72 -10.50 -9.07
N LEU A 419 21.84 -10.59 -10.40
CA LEU A 419 22.15 -9.45 -11.26
C LEU A 419 21.32 -9.51 -12.53
N GLY A 420 21.05 -8.37 -13.16
CA GLY A 420 20.23 -8.36 -14.36
C GLY A 420 19.82 -7.00 -14.84
N TRP A 421 18.85 -7.00 -15.73
CA TRP A 421 18.33 -5.81 -16.38
C TRP A 421 16.88 -5.57 -15.99
N PHE A 422 16.55 -4.30 -15.84
CA PHE A 422 15.19 -3.83 -15.72
C PHE A 422 14.94 -2.73 -16.74
N GLY A 423 13.81 -2.81 -17.43
CA GLY A 423 13.36 -1.80 -18.39
C GLY A 423 11.92 -1.40 -18.11
N TYR A 424 11.63 -0.11 -18.28
CA TYR A 424 10.29 0.47 -18.18
C TYR A 424 10.04 1.38 -19.37
N LEU A 425 8.82 1.36 -19.89
CA LEU A 425 8.35 2.25 -20.93
C LEU A 425 6.88 2.59 -20.70
N ARG A 426 6.57 3.88 -20.60
CA ARG A 426 5.22 4.45 -20.66
C ARG A 426 5.06 5.21 -21.96
N ALA A 427 3.89 5.15 -22.55
CA ALA A 427 3.51 5.88 -23.74
C ALA A 427 2.15 6.57 -23.55
N ASN A 428 2.06 7.88 -23.83
CA ASN A 428 0.81 8.63 -23.91
C ASN A 428 0.45 8.95 -25.36
N LEU A 429 -0.48 8.19 -25.92
CA LEU A 429 -0.94 8.31 -27.31
C LEU A 429 -2.19 9.19 -27.38
N PHE A 430 -1.97 10.45 -27.79
CA PHE A 430 -3.02 11.44 -28.08
C PHE A 430 -3.98 11.72 -26.91
N ASN A 431 -3.56 11.49 -25.67
CA ASN A 431 -4.40 11.55 -24.47
C ASN A 431 -5.62 10.62 -24.51
N ILE A 432 -5.60 9.60 -25.39
CA ILE A 432 -6.67 8.61 -25.56
C ILE A 432 -6.20 7.25 -25.07
N VAL A 433 -4.95 6.86 -25.37
CA VAL A 433 -4.41 5.56 -24.96
C VAL A 433 -3.15 5.79 -24.15
N TYR A 434 -3.12 5.21 -22.95
CA TYR A 434 -1.97 5.20 -22.07
C TYR A 434 -1.50 3.76 -21.93
N ALA A 435 -0.28 3.49 -22.35
CA ALA A 435 0.31 2.16 -22.27
C ALA A 435 1.54 2.20 -21.38
N LYS A 436 1.70 1.19 -20.53
CA LYS A 436 2.85 1.01 -19.65
C LYS A 436 3.35 -0.43 -19.81
N ILE A 437 4.65 -0.62 -19.87
CA ILE A 437 5.28 -1.94 -19.81
C ILE A 437 6.56 -1.86 -18.99
N ALA A 438 6.76 -2.81 -18.11
CA ALA A 438 8.01 -3.01 -17.40
C ALA A 438 8.43 -4.47 -17.51
N TYR A 439 9.72 -4.72 -17.69
CA TYR A 439 10.28 -6.04 -17.78
C TYR A 439 11.54 -6.13 -16.93
N GLN A 440 11.65 -7.19 -16.16
CA GLN A 440 12.82 -7.52 -15.37
C GLN A 440 13.36 -8.88 -15.80
N ASP A 441 14.68 -8.97 -15.96
CA ASP A 441 15.41 -10.20 -16.20
C ASP A 441 16.64 -10.28 -15.30
N MET A 442 16.49 -10.98 -14.17
CA MET A 442 17.52 -11.21 -13.16
C MET A 442 18.04 -12.64 -13.21
N TYR A 443 19.33 -12.79 -12.90
CA TYR A 443 20.08 -14.03 -12.89
C TYR A 443 20.68 -14.22 -11.50
N GLY A 444 20.42 -15.35 -10.87
CA GLY A 444 20.96 -15.73 -9.55
C GLY A 444 21.58 -17.12 -9.57
N LYS A 445 21.95 -17.62 -8.39
CA LYS A 445 22.35 -19.02 -8.22
C LYS A 445 21.10 -19.92 -8.28
N HIS A 446 21.30 -21.21 -8.53
CA HIS A 446 20.23 -22.20 -8.62
C HIS A 446 19.15 -21.85 -9.68
N ASN A 447 17.98 -22.46 -9.61
CA ASN A 447 16.87 -22.26 -10.56
C ASN A 447 16.14 -20.94 -10.24
N PHE A 448 16.87 -19.82 -10.30
CA PHE A 448 16.44 -18.50 -9.83
C PHE A 448 15.27 -17.95 -10.66
N LEU A 449 14.17 -17.66 -9.97
CA LEU A 449 12.95 -17.09 -10.54
C LEU A 449 13.09 -15.57 -10.76
N GLY A 450 13.95 -15.18 -11.71
CA GLY A 450 14.36 -13.78 -11.87
C GLY A 450 13.62 -12.97 -12.94
N LYS A 451 12.68 -13.56 -13.69
CA LYS A 451 11.98 -12.85 -14.76
C LYS A 451 10.62 -12.35 -14.29
N SER A 452 10.30 -11.10 -14.62
CA SER A 452 8.99 -10.49 -14.33
C SER A 452 8.55 -9.57 -15.46
N LEU A 453 7.26 -9.53 -15.74
CA LEU A 453 6.62 -8.67 -16.74
C LEU A 453 5.42 -7.97 -16.11
N TRP A 454 5.32 -6.67 -16.29
CA TRP A 454 4.15 -5.87 -15.98
C TRP A 454 3.73 -5.10 -17.22
N ALA A 455 2.44 -5.10 -17.54
CA ALA A 455 1.89 -4.38 -18.66
C ALA A 455 0.52 -3.80 -18.29
N SER A 456 0.25 -2.58 -18.73
CA SER A 456 -1.05 -1.93 -18.57
C SER A 456 -1.39 -1.15 -19.82
N VAL A 457 -2.65 -1.23 -20.23
CA VAL A 457 -3.23 -0.40 -21.29
C VAL A 457 -4.52 0.19 -20.77
N THR A 458 -4.58 1.52 -20.73
CA THR A 458 -5.74 2.32 -20.36
C THR A 458 -6.20 3.10 -21.59
N VAL A 459 -7.47 2.99 -21.92
CA VAL A 459 -8.10 3.72 -23.02
C VAL A 459 -9.17 4.63 -22.45
N CYS A 460 -9.09 5.91 -22.78
CA CYS A 460 -10.08 6.94 -22.48
C CYS A 460 -10.77 7.38 -23.78
N PRO A 461 -11.76 6.60 -24.28
CA PRO A 461 -12.27 6.80 -25.62
C PRO A 461 -13.17 8.04 -25.71
N SER A 462 -12.91 8.91 -26.67
CA SER A 462 -13.80 10.02 -27.01
C SER A 462 -14.96 9.61 -27.93
N ILE A 463 -14.82 8.47 -28.62
CA ILE A 463 -15.74 8.01 -29.67
C ILE A 463 -16.90 7.18 -29.11
N VAL A 464 -16.68 6.45 -28.01
CA VAL A 464 -17.72 5.63 -27.37
C VAL A 464 -18.46 6.51 -26.36
N PRO A 465 -19.74 6.87 -26.61
CA PRO A 465 -20.46 7.76 -25.72
C PRO A 465 -20.49 7.21 -24.29
N LYS A 466 -20.24 8.08 -23.31
CA LYS A 466 -20.24 7.80 -21.87
C LYS A 466 -19.16 6.86 -21.35
N LEU A 467 -18.44 6.11 -22.18
CA LEU A 467 -17.29 5.32 -21.71
C LEU A 467 -16.13 6.26 -21.41
N LYS A 468 -15.76 6.40 -20.13
CA LYS A 468 -14.68 7.30 -19.67
C LYS A 468 -13.34 6.62 -19.66
N GLU A 469 -13.30 5.35 -19.26
CA GLU A 469 -12.07 4.59 -19.11
C GLU A 469 -12.32 3.10 -19.33
N ALA A 470 -11.40 2.44 -20.00
CA ALA A 470 -11.29 1.00 -20.06
C ALA A 470 -9.81 0.60 -19.92
N SER A 471 -9.50 -0.13 -18.87
CA SER A 471 -8.13 -0.46 -18.47
C SER A 471 -7.97 -1.95 -18.32
N VAL A 472 -6.87 -2.49 -18.85
CA VAL A 472 -6.46 -3.88 -18.65
C VAL A 472 -5.01 -3.89 -18.22
N CYS A 473 -4.72 -4.64 -17.16
CA CYS A 473 -3.37 -4.84 -16.67
C CYS A 473 -3.06 -6.34 -16.58
N TYR A 474 -1.81 -6.68 -16.86
CA TYR A 474 -1.22 -7.99 -16.71
C TYR A 474 0.07 -7.86 -15.93
N ALA A 475 0.25 -8.71 -14.93
CA ALA A 475 1.53 -8.87 -14.27
C ALA A 475 1.85 -10.37 -14.16
N GLN A 476 3.11 -10.74 -14.37
CA GLN A 476 3.63 -12.06 -14.05
C GLN A 476 4.99 -11.84 -13.42
N SER A 477 5.16 -12.22 -12.15
CA SER A 477 6.37 -11.90 -11.39
C SER A 477 7.10 -13.13 -10.90
N ASN A 478 8.42 -13.05 -10.83
CA ASN A 478 9.29 -14.08 -10.25
C ASN A 478 9.05 -15.45 -10.89
N VAL A 479 9.34 -15.58 -12.19
CA VAL A 479 9.22 -16.82 -12.94
C VAL A 479 10.50 -17.12 -13.74
N ASN A 480 10.68 -18.39 -14.12
CA ASN A 480 11.80 -18.80 -14.99
C ASN A 480 11.63 -18.34 -16.45
N TYR A 481 10.39 -18.21 -16.92
CA TYR A 481 10.05 -17.72 -18.25
C TYR A 481 8.67 -17.06 -18.25
N ILE A 482 8.50 -16.03 -19.08
CA ILE A 482 7.20 -15.39 -19.28
C ILE A 482 6.37 -16.23 -20.26
N ASN A 483 5.20 -16.68 -19.84
CA ASN A 483 4.36 -17.56 -20.65
C ASN A 483 3.32 -16.75 -21.44
N PHE A 484 3.72 -16.27 -22.62
CA PHE A 484 2.84 -15.54 -23.52
C PHE A 484 1.74 -16.40 -24.18
N LYS A 485 1.87 -17.74 -24.14
CA LYS A 485 0.89 -18.65 -24.76
C LYS A 485 -0.32 -18.89 -23.86
N TYR A 486 -0.09 -19.01 -22.56
CA TYR A 486 -1.11 -19.23 -21.54
C TYR A 486 -0.97 -18.17 -20.45
N PRO A 487 -1.60 -16.99 -20.58
CA PRO A 487 -1.40 -15.88 -19.65
C PRO A 487 -1.98 -16.14 -18.25
N ARG A 488 -2.92 -17.09 -18.12
CA ARG A 488 -3.43 -17.60 -16.84
C ARG A 488 -2.52 -18.72 -16.35
N ASN A 489 -1.47 -18.36 -15.61
CA ASN A 489 -0.41 -19.25 -15.15
C ASN A 489 0.08 -18.82 -13.75
N GLU A 490 1.00 -19.57 -13.17
CA GLU A 490 1.57 -19.29 -11.85
C GLU A 490 2.15 -17.86 -11.73
N ASN A 491 1.86 -17.20 -10.60
CA ASN A 491 2.28 -15.85 -10.28
C ASN A 491 1.80 -14.78 -11.26
N ALA A 492 0.79 -15.09 -12.08
CA ALA A 492 0.11 -14.13 -12.92
C ALA A 492 -0.99 -13.39 -12.14
N ASN A 493 -1.20 -12.13 -12.52
CA ASN A 493 -2.31 -11.30 -12.10
C ASN A 493 -2.92 -10.62 -13.32
N ILE A 494 -4.24 -10.64 -13.42
CA ILE A 494 -4.99 -9.93 -14.45
C ILE A 494 -5.94 -8.98 -13.76
N LEU A 495 -5.99 -7.73 -14.22
CA LEU A 495 -6.96 -6.73 -13.78
C LEU A 495 -7.66 -6.10 -14.98
N GLY A 496 -8.98 -6.01 -14.91
CA GLY A 496 -9.79 -5.23 -15.83
C GLY A 496 -10.58 -4.16 -15.07
N ARG A 497 -10.62 -2.93 -15.57
CA ARG A 497 -11.41 -1.83 -14.99
C ARG A 497 -12.16 -1.07 -16.08
N LEU A 498 -13.41 -0.73 -15.81
CA LEU A 498 -14.29 0.02 -16.70
C LEU A 498 -14.96 1.16 -15.94
N VAL A 499 -15.00 2.35 -16.55
CA VAL A 499 -15.67 3.53 -16.02
C VAL A 499 -16.67 4.04 -17.05
N TYR A 500 -17.94 4.03 -16.69
CA TYR A 500 -19.03 4.47 -17.54
C TYR A 500 -19.79 5.64 -16.90
N SER A 501 -19.79 6.79 -17.56
CA SER A 501 -20.49 8.00 -17.14
C SER A 501 -22.00 7.79 -17.20
N ILE A 502 -22.64 7.84 -16.03
CA ILE A 502 -24.11 7.83 -15.91
C ILE A 502 -24.63 9.24 -16.22
N SER A 503 -23.98 10.25 -15.64
CA SER A 503 -24.22 11.68 -15.81
C SER A 503 -22.89 12.45 -15.87
N ASP A 504 -22.98 13.77 -16.05
CA ASP A 504 -21.79 14.65 -16.07
C ASP A 504 -21.01 14.64 -14.74
N ASN A 505 -21.63 14.14 -13.67
CA ASN A 505 -21.14 14.19 -12.29
C ASN A 505 -21.14 12.81 -11.60
N ALA A 506 -21.42 11.72 -12.34
CA ALA A 506 -21.45 10.39 -11.78
C ALA A 506 -20.98 9.33 -12.78
N ASN A 507 -20.16 8.41 -12.30
CA ASN A 507 -19.63 7.27 -13.02
C ASN A 507 -20.03 5.96 -12.34
N LEU A 508 -20.38 4.98 -13.14
CA LEU A 508 -20.40 3.57 -12.77
C LEU A 508 -19.00 3.01 -12.96
N VAL A 509 -18.44 2.39 -11.93
CA VAL A 509 -17.11 1.78 -11.97
C VAL A 509 -17.24 0.29 -11.71
N GLY A 510 -16.65 -0.51 -12.60
CA GLY A 510 -16.50 -1.95 -12.42
C GLY A 510 -15.02 -2.32 -12.49
N SER A 511 -14.57 -3.14 -11.56
CA SER A 511 -13.21 -3.69 -11.53
C SER A 511 -13.26 -5.19 -11.29
N TYR A 512 -12.42 -5.92 -11.99
CA TYR A 512 -12.28 -7.36 -11.87
C TYR A 512 -10.80 -7.70 -11.79
N ARG A 513 -10.43 -8.58 -10.85
CA ARG A 513 -9.06 -9.02 -10.65
C ARG A 513 -9.04 -10.53 -10.48
N GLU A 514 -8.05 -11.16 -11.10
CA GLU A 514 -7.72 -12.58 -10.92
C GLU A 514 -6.25 -12.67 -10.50
N TYR A 515 -5.97 -13.45 -9.46
CA TYR A 515 -4.63 -13.85 -9.07
C TYR A 515 -4.51 -15.37 -9.14
N TYR A 516 -3.38 -15.85 -9.64
CA TYR A 516 -3.17 -17.24 -10.00
C TYR A 516 -2.02 -17.85 -9.21
N THR A 517 -2.25 -18.96 -8.53
CA THR A 517 -1.22 -19.72 -7.80
C THR A 517 -1.38 -21.20 -8.08
N ASP A 518 -0.31 -21.83 -8.55
CA ASP A 518 -0.30 -23.27 -8.82
C ASP A 518 0.01 -24.03 -7.52
N ILE A 519 -1.03 -24.30 -6.74
CA ILE A 519 -0.89 -24.94 -5.43
C ILE A 519 -0.37 -26.39 -5.57
N ASN A 520 -0.73 -27.06 -6.66
CA ASN A 520 -0.40 -28.47 -6.87
C ASN A 520 0.87 -28.70 -7.72
N ASN A 521 1.48 -27.64 -8.25
CA ASN A 521 2.68 -27.65 -9.08
C ASN A 521 2.56 -28.49 -10.37
N ASP A 522 1.36 -28.63 -10.96
CA ASP A 522 1.14 -29.37 -12.23
C ASP A 522 1.37 -28.51 -13.50
N GLY A 523 1.71 -27.23 -13.30
CA GLY A 523 1.94 -26.23 -14.33
C GLY A 523 0.66 -25.69 -14.98
N LYS A 524 -0.52 -25.95 -14.40
CA LYS A 524 -1.82 -25.55 -14.95
C LYS A 524 -2.74 -25.05 -13.85
N ILE A 525 -3.24 -23.83 -14.02
CA ILE A 525 -4.31 -23.31 -13.18
C ILE A 525 -5.64 -23.98 -13.57
N LYS A 526 -6.15 -24.88 -12.72
CA LYS A 526 -7.41 -25.61 -12.95
C LYS A 526 -8.28 -25.72 -11.71
N GLY A 527 -7.69 -25.72 -10.52
CA GLY A 527 -8.41 -25.75 -9.26
C GLY A 527 -9.15 -24.44 -9.02
N LYS A 528 -10.32 -24.50 -8.35
CA LYS A 528 -10.99 -23.27 -7.89
C LYS A 528 -10.18 -22.56 -6.80
N ASP A 529 -9.41 -23.32 -6.03
CA ASP A 529 -8.59 -22.81 -4.94
C ASP A 529 -7.25 -22.20 -5.45
N GLU A 530 -6.95 -22.35 -6.74
CA GLU A 530 -5.76 -21.80 -7.42
C GLU A 530 -6.01 -20.42 -8.04
N ILE A 531 -7.26 -19.95 -7.99
CA ILE A 531 -7.70 -18.67 -8.55
C ILE A 531 -8.36 -17.86 -7.44
N ILE A 532 -7.76 -16.73 -7.09
CA ILE A 532 -8.38 -15.74 -6.23
C ILE A 532 -9.00 -14.68 -7.13
N GLU A 533 -10.34 -14.62 -7.15
CA GLU A 533 -11.10 -13.66 -7.93
C GLU A 533 -11.64 -12.55 -7.03
N THR A 534 -11.56 -11.30 -7.49
CA THR A 534 -12.16 -10.16 -6.81
C THR A 534 -12.91 -9.32 -7.82
N PHE A 535 -14.19 -9.07 -7.55
CA PHE A 535 -15.02 -8.18 -8.35
C PHE A 535 -15.54 -7.04 -7.48
N THR A 536 -15.39 -5.81 -7.98
CA THR A 536 -15.88 -4.60 -7.32
C THR A 536 -16.73 -3.81 -8.31
N PHE A 537 -17.87 -3.32 -7.84
CA PHE A 537 -18.78 -2.53 -8.66
C PHE A 537 -19.45 -1.46 -7.81
N GLY A 538 -19.45 -0.22 -8.28
CA GLY A 538 -19.97 0.91 -7.50
C GLY A 538 -20.21 2.16 -8.33
N VAL A 539 -20.77 3.18 -7.69
CA VAL A 539 -20.98 4.50 -8.28
C VAL A 539 -20.09 5.52 -7.57
N GLU A 540 -19.27 6.19 -8.35
CA GLU A 540 -18.47 7.35 -7.94
C GLU A 540 -19.15 8.62 -8.46
N PHE A 541 -19.18 9.68 -7.65
CA PHE A 541 -19.77 10.96 -8.05
C PHE A 541 -18.87 12.12 -7.65
N TRP A 542 -19.03 13.25 -8.34
CA TRP A 542 -18.30 14.48 -8.08
C TRP A 542 -19.19 15.70 -8.27
N PHE A 543 -18.92 16.78 -7.52
CA PHE A 543 -19.63 18.05 -7.60
C PHE A 543 -18.69 19.25 -7.59
#